data_AF-A0A2E4XQL2-F1
#
_entry.id   AF-A0A2E4XQL2-F1
#
_cell.length_a   1.000
_cell.length_b   1.000
_cell.length_c   1.000
_cell.angle_alpha   90.00
_cell.angle_beta   90.00
_cell.angle_gamma   90.00
#
_symmetry.space_group_name_H-M   'P 1'
#
loop_
_entity.id
_entity.type
_entity.pdbx_description
1 polymer ?
#
loop_
_entity_poly.entity_id
_entity_poly.type
_entity_poly.pdbx_seq_one_letter_code
_entity_poly.pdbx_strand_id
1 'polypeptide(L)' 'MSDAFPIINAHHHLWDLETGRYPWLEGEFITTFSYGDYRPICRNYLPDDFRRDSSKQI' A
#
# COMPACT_ATOMS: atom_id res chain seq x y z
N MET A 1 30.99 5.63 -18.61
CA MET A 1 30.03 4.54 -18.29
C MET A 1 29.49 4.87 -16.92
N SER A 2 28.22 5.23 -16.80
CA SER A 2 27.62 5.42 -15.48
C SER A 2 27.22 4.04 -14.99
N ASP A 3 27.92 3.50 -14.01
CA ASP A 3 27.36 2.41 -13.21
C ASP A 3 26.10 2.97 -12.55
N ALA A 4 24.95 2.38 -12.85
CA ALA A 4 23.70 2.77 -12.22
C ALA A 4 23.74 2.29 -10.76
N PHE A 5 23.55 3.22 -9.82
CA PHE A 5 23.38 2.85 -8.42
C PHE A 5 22.04 2.14 -8.22
N PRO A 6 21.96 1.12 -7.34
CA PRO A 6 20.71 0.46 -7.05
C PRO A 6 19.72 1.45 -6.42
N ILE A 7 18.48 1.44 -6.93
CA ILE A 7 17.38 2.22 -6.37
C ILE A 7 16.72 1.38 -5.27
N ILE A 8 16.56 1.97 -4.08
CA ILE A 8 15.95 1.30 -2.93
C ILE A 8 14.58 1.91 -2.67
N ASN A 9 13.55 1.07 -2.68
CA ASN A 9 12.21 1.47 -2.24
C ASN A 9 12.15 1.51 -0.71
N ALA A 10 12.41 2.68 -0.14
CA ALA A 10 12.49 2.88 1.31
C ALA A 10 11.13 3.08 1.98
N HIS A 11 10.03 3.21 1.23
CA HIS A 11 8.73 3.61 1.79
C HIS A 11 7.60 2.80 1.18
N HIS A 12 7.04 1.89 1.97
CA HIS A 12 5.86 1.11 1.64
C HIS A 12 4.96 0.97 2.87
N HIS A 13 3.67 0.79 2.63
CA HIS A 13 2.68 0.54 3.67
C HIS A 13 2.09 -0.85 3.46
N LEU A 14 1.99 -1.62 4.54
CA LEU A 14 1.37 -2.94 4.58
C LEU A 14 0.38 -2.93 5.74
N TRP A 15 -0.75 -3.62 5.59
CA TRP A 15 -1.77 -3.69 6.63
C TRP A 15 -2.57 -4.99 6.56
N ASP A 16 -2.92 -5.47 7.75
CA ASP A 16 -3.77 -6.65 7.95
C ASP A 16 -5.03 -6.23 8.72
N LEU A 17 -6.14 -6.11 8.01
CA LEU A 17 -7.44 -5.68 8.56
C LEU A 17 -8.11 -6.77 9.41
N GLU A 18 -7.60 -8.00 9.43
CA GLU A 18 -8.13 -9.06 10.29
C GLU A 18 -7.59 -8.97 11.72
N THR A 19 -6.35 -8.49 11.87
CA THR A 19 -5.64 -8.49 13.16
C THR A 19 -5.25 -7.10 13.65
N GLY A 20 -5.19 -6.11 12.76
CA GLY A 20 -4.84 -4.73 13.08
C GLY A 20 -6.03 -3.86 13.49
N ARG A 21 -5.75 -2.57 13.69
CA ARG A 21 -6.77 -1.54 13.91
C ARG A 21 -6.41 -0.30 13.13
N TYR A 22 -7.13 -0.08 12.04
CA TYR A 22 -6.90 1.01 11.09
C TYR A 22 -8.20 1.81 10.91
N PRO A 23 -8.49 2.79 11.79
CA PRO A 23 -9.77 3.49 11.82
C PRO A 23 -10.21 4.12 10.49
N TRP A 24 -9.24 4.51 9.65
CA TRP A 24 -9.51 5.12 8.35
C TRP A 24 -9.69 4.10 7.21
N LEU A 25 -9.37 2.81 7.42
CA LEU A 25 -9.50 1.72 6.45
C LEU A 25 -10.66 0.77 6.76
N GLU A 26 -11.05 0.64 8.03
CA GLU A 26 -12.05 -0.33 8.53
C GLU A 26 -13.46 0.27 8.72
N GLY A 27 -13.55 1.60 8.74
CA GLY A 27 -14.78 2.33 9.07
C GLY A 27 -15.70 2.62 7.88
N GLU A 28 -16.72 3.44 8.13
CA GLU A 28 -17.54 3.99 7.05
C GLU A 28 -16.68 4.78 6.06
N PHE A 29 -17.03 4.66 4.78
CA PHE A 29 -16.37 5.41 3.73
C PHE A 29 -16.49 6.91 3.98
N ILE A 30 -15.34 7.57 4.09
CA ILE A 30 -15.25 9.01 4.28
C ILE A 30 -15.39 9.67 2.91
N THR A 31 -16.60 10.14 2.59
CA THR A 31 -16.91 10.77 1.28
C THR A 31 -16.15 12.08 1.04
N THR A 32 -15.66 12.72 2.11
CA THR A 32 -14.88 13.97 2.08
C THR A 32 -13.36 13.75 2.09
N PHE A 33 -12.90 12.50 1.96
CA PHE A 33 -11.49 12.20 2.04
C PHE A 33 -10.72 12.86 0.89
N SER A 34 -9.65 13.59 1.21
CA SER A 34 -8.94 14.46 0.26
C SER A 34 -8.30 13.71 -0.91
N TYR A 35 -8.16 12.39 -0.80
CA TYR A 35 -7.52 11.54 -1.80
C TYR A 35 -8.52 10.79 -2.70
N GLY A 36 -9.82 11.11 -2.61
CA GLY A 36 -10.85 10.49 -3.42
C GLY A 36 -11.29 9.12 -2.90
N ASP A 37 -11.78 8.27 -3.80
CA ASP A 37 -12.31 6.96 -3.46
C ASP A 37 -11.20 5.95 -3.12
N TYR A 38 -11.02 5.71 -1.82
CA TYR A 38 -10.04 4.77 -1.28
C TYR A 38 -10.61 3.38 -1.00
N ARG A 39 -11.87 3.10 -1.32
CA ARG A 39 -12.48 1.76 -1.13
C ARG A 39 -11.66 0.62 -1.78
N PRO A 40 -10.96 0.79 -2.92
CA PRO A 40 -10.14 -0.27 -3.49
C PRO A 40 -8.99 -0.75 -2.60
N ILE A 41 -8.54 0.06 -1.64
CA ILE A 41 -7.47 -0.30 -0.68
C ILE A 41 -8.00 -0.76 0.68
N CYS A 42 -9.30 -0.73 0.92
CA CYS A 42 -9.97 -1.29 2.11
C CYS A 42 -10.02 -2.84 2.06
N ARG A 43 -8.85 -3.46 1.92
CA ARG A 43 -8.62 -4.91 1.91
C ARG A 43 -7.23 -5.19 2.48
N ASN A 44 -6.96 -6.41 2.93
CA ASN A 44 -5.60 -6.79 3.35
C ASN A 44 -4.57 -6.50 2.25
N TYR A 45 -3.41 -5.97 2.65
CA TYR A 45 -2.27 -5.74 1.79
C TYR A 45 -1.01 -6.23 2.48
N LEU A 46 -0.64 -7.47 2.18
CA LEU A 46 0.39 -8.23 2.89
C LEU A 46 1.71 -8.28 2.10
N PRO A 47 2.81 -8.79 2.67
CA PRO A 47 4.10 -8.85 1.99
C PRO A 47 4.07 -9.55 0.62
N ASP A 48 3.25 -10.59 0.45
CA ASP A 48 3.12 -11.29 -0.83
C ASP A 48 2.38 -10.46 -1.88
N ASP A 49 1.41 -9.65 -1.48
CA ASP A 49 0.76 -8.68 -2.37
C ASP A 49 1.76 -7.63 -2.84
N PHE A 50 2.55 -7.10 -1.91
CA PHE A 50 3.60 -6.13 -2.24
C PHE A 50 4.63 -6.72 -3.22
N ARG A 51 5.13 -7.93 -2.98
CA ARG A 51 6.09 -8.59 -3.89
C ARG A 51 5.50 -8.82 -5.29
N ARG A 52 4.25 -9.28 -5.36
CA ARG A 52 3.56 -9.48 -6.65
C ARG A 52 3.43 -8.18 -7.41
N ASP A 53 2.98 -7.12 -6.76
CA ASP A 53 2.69 -5.83 -7.40
C ASP A 53 3.98 -5.05 -7.73
N SER A 54 5.05 -5.23 -6.96
CA SER A 54 6.38 -4.63 -7.19
C SER A 54 7.29 -5.44 -8.11
N SER A 55 6.85 -6.60 -8.61
CA SER A 55 7.67 -7.50 -9.45
C SER A 55 8.22 -6.88 -10.73
N LYS A 56 7.72 -5.72 -11.14
CA LYS A 56 8.14 -4.98 -12.34
C LYS A 56 8.92 -3.69 -12.03
N GLN A 57 9.26 -3.44 -10.77
CA GLN A 57 10.13 -2.31 -10.42
C GLN A 57 11.54 -2.58 -10.96
N ILE A 58 12.08 -1.62 -11.71
CA ILE A 58 13.39 -1.64 -12.37
C ILE A 58 14.44 -0.90 -11.56
#